data_AF-A0A7L6AMZ4-F1
#
_entry.id   AF-A0A7L6AMZ4-F1
#
_cell.length_a   1.000
_cell.length_b   1.000
_cell.length_c   1.000
_cell.angle_alpha   90.00
_cell.angle_beta   90.00
_cell.angle_gamma   90.00
#
_symmetry.space_group_name_H-M   'P 1'
#
loop_
_entity.id
_entity.type
_entity.pdbx_description
1 polymer ?
#
loop_
_entity_poly.entity_id
_entity_poly.type
_entity_poly.pdbx_seq_one_letter_code
_entity_poly.pdbx_strand_id
1 'polypeptide(L)'
;MALMLSAPSCRCWILPADLFAQGDDQRLLKLVVLLADKYRAGIHYPMDKKTTDDTTFYRALFADSIVNYSRPNNAYQPDMGDFTTAQAELNAETTIHKTLTYTPTVYGECTSTGLYAPPGKTITVRRTDGGGAEAKLRFNYLRESTRLWNDGQYSRPRYLSSPVVTLEAGKTYTFSTPYGGDLCRLDWGGGCRPFTLTFDNVLANPLLQEFDPVAIQSFLNDILWSHSDWVDIKTPYAELHSLKSYLLKAFDLQDGKEGNGYTPEDVQAYIDDLNGYLVAGNYQYAGFSGEGLQKLDAEVTGFCNQSGLSSVNYAGSVRNLCTDAAINAKPKIQHVNSDVHALCGDLCSGNPFDSSAPIQPLGWGENHEMV
;
A
#
# COMPACT_ATOMS: atom_id res chain seq x y z
N MET A 1 -17.93 -24.05 30.31
CA MET A 1 -17.24 -22.76 30.51
C MET A 1 -16.95 -22.20 29.14
N ALA A 2 -17.91 -21.44 28.58
CA ALA A 2 -17.81 -20.88 27.24
C ALA A 2 -16.91 -19.63 27.31
N LEU A 3 -15.69 -19.73 26.78
CA LEU A 3 -14.90 -18.55 26.48
C LEU A 3 -15.57 -17.82 25.32
N MET A 4 -16.38 -16.80 25.61
CA MET A 4 -16.69 -15.75 24.65
C MET A 4 -15.40 -14.96 24.40
N LEU A 5 -14.58 -15.44 23.47
CA LEU A 5 -13.49 -14.66 22.89
C LEU A 5 -14.13 -13.68 21.93
N SER A 6 -14.11 -12.38 22.26
CA SER A 6 -14.46 -11.35 21.30
C SER A 6 -13.42 -11.35 20.17
N ALA A 7 -13.87 -11.23 18.92
CA ALA A 7 -13.01 -11.24 17.73
C ALA A 7 -11.77 -10.31 17.79
N PRO A 8 -11.79 -9.12 18.44
CA PRO A 8 -10.60 -8.28 18.59
C PRO A 8 -9.49 -8.94 19.43
N SER A 9 -9.88 -9.75 20.43
CA SER A 9 -8.97 -10.37 21.38
C SER A 9 -8.07 -11.41 20.70
N CYS A 10 -8.57 -12.12 19.67
CA CYS A 10 -7.81 -13.14 18.94
C CYS A 10 -6.71 -12.55 18.05
N ARG A 11 -6.86 -11.32 17.55
CA ARG A 11 -5.90 -10.67 16.65
C ARG A 11 -4.56 -10.37 17.33
N CYS A 12 -4.57 -10.11 18.64
CA CYS A 12 -3.35 -9.92 19.44
C CYS A 12 -2.48 -11.19 19.60
N TRP A 13 -3.00 -12.38 19.28
CA TRP A 13 -2.27 -13.65 19.48
C TRP A 13 -1.56 -14.17 18.25
N ILE A 14 -1.72 -13.52 17.08
CA ILE A 14 -1.04 -13.96 15.88
C ILE A 14 0.40 -13.45 15.95
N LEU A 15 1.26 -14.34 16.43
CA LEU A 15 2.65 -14.07 16.72
C LEU A 15 3.40 -13.65 15.45
N PRO A 16 4.41 -12.77 15.57
CA PRO A 16 5.33 -12.46 14.47
C PRO A 16 6.18 -13.66 14.04
N ALA A 17 6.18 -14.74 14.82
CA ALA A 17 6.89 -15.99 14.56
C ALA A 17 5.96 -17.10 14.03
N ASP A 18 6.55 -18.12 13.42
CA ASP A 18 5.82 -19.32 12.98
C ASP A 18 5.20 -20.05 14.17
N LEU A 19 3.86 -20.01 14.22
CA LEU A 19 3.05 -20.65 15.26
C LEU A 19 3.18 -22.18 15.20
N PHE A 20 3.34 -22.75 14.01
CA PHE A 20 3.44 -24.20 13.81
C PHE A 20 4.82 -24.74 14.19
N ALA A 21 5.84 -23.88 14.19
CA ALA A 21 7.17 -24.18 14.72
C ALA A 21 7.26 -24.11 16.26
N GLN A 22 6.24 -23.58 16.95
CA GLN A 22 6.20 -23.55 18.42
C GLN A 22 5.85 -24.92 19.02
N GLY A 23 6.02 -25.07 20.34
CA GLY A 23 5.69 -26.30 21.08
C GLY A 23 4.21 -26.72 21.04
N ASP A 24 3.92 -27.87 21.64
CA ASP A 24 2.57 -28.44 21.70
C ASP A 24 1.61 -27.67 22.63
N ASP A 25 2.14 -26.83 23.51
CA ASP A 25 1.38 -25.90 24.34
C ASP A 25 0.53 -24.92 23.51
N GLN A 26 0.93 -24.67 22.25
CA GLN A 26 0.21 -23.82 21.31
C GLN A 26 -0.86 -24.58 20.49
N ARG A 27 -1.18 -25.84 20.82
CA ARG A 27 -2.12 -26.68 20.05
C ARG A 27 -3.47 -26.00 19.80
N LEU A 28 -4.02 -25.30 20.80
CA LEU A 28 -5.30 -24.62 20.63
C LEU A 28 -5.22 -23.53 19.54
N LEU A 29 -4.16 -22.70 19.57
CA LEU A 29 -3.97 -21.66 18.56
C LEU A 29 -3.73 -22.26 17.17
N LYS A 30 -2.94 -23.34 17.06
CA LYS A 30 -2.72 -24.05 15.79
C LYS A 30 -4.06 -24.54 15.21
N LEU A 31 -4.92 -25.15 16.02
CA LEU A 31 -6.24 -25.61 15.59
C LEU A 31 -7.18 -24.46 15.21
N VAL A 32 -7.13 -23.34 15.92
CA VAL A 32 -7.91 -22.13 15.62
C VAL A 32 -7.52 -21.55 14.27
N VAL A 33 -6.21 -21.47 13.97
CA VAL A 33 -5.71 -21.02 12.66
C VAL A 33 -6.14 -21.99 11.54
N LEU A 34 -6.00 -23.30 11.74
CA LEU A 34 -6.43 -24.30 10.74
C LEU A 34 -7.95 -24.29 10.52
N LEU A 35 -8.74 -24.00 11.56
CA LEU A 35 -10.19 -23.84 11.44
C LEU A 35 -10.54 -22.61 10.59
N ALA A 36 -9.86 -21.50 10.82
CA ALA A 36 -10.01 -20.29 10.01
C ALA A 36 -9.67 -20.56 8.53
N ASP A 37 -8.54 -21.24 8.26
CA ASP A 37 -8.16 -21.65 6.90
C ASP A 37 -9.24 -22.51 6.23
N LYS A 38 -9.79 -23.48 6.98
CA LYS A 38 -10.87 -24.33 6.49
C LYS A 38 -12.14 -23.52 6.15
N TYR A 39 -12.47 -22.52 6.96
CA TYR A 39 -13.63 -21.67 6.68
C TYR A 39 -13.38 -20.74 5.47
N ARG A 40 -12.17 -20.18 5.30
CA ARG A 40 -11.84 -19.33 4.13
C ARG A 40 -12.07 -20.05 2.79
N ALA A 41 -11.79 -21.35 2.73
CA ALA A 41 -11.99 -22.14 1.52
C ALA A 41 -13.46 -22.22 1.04
N GLY A 42 -14.43 -21.95 1.92
CA GLY A 42 -15.87 -21.97 1.59
C GLY A 42 -16.56 -20.61 1.71
N ILE A 43 -15.80 -19.51 1.81
CA ILE A 43 -16.37 -18.16 1.77
C ILE A 43 -16.80 -17.85 0.33
N HIS A 44 -17.98 -17.25 0.20
CA HIS A 44 -18.49 -16.73 -1.05
C HIS A 44 -19.04 -15.32 -0.83
N TYR A 45 -18.64 -14.39 -1.68
CA TYR A 45 -19.07 -13.00 -1.64
C TYR A 45 -20.08 -12.67 -2.76
N PRO A 46 -20.96 -11.67 -2.57
CA PRO A 46 -21.18 -10.92 -1.34
C PRO A 46 -22.05 -11.67 -0.32
N MET A 47 -21.91 -11.29 0.95
CA MET A 47 -22.77 -11.69 2.05
C MET A 47 -23.51 -10.49 2.64
N ASP A 48 -24.59 -10.79 3.36
CA ASP A 48 -25.44 -9.82 4.02
C ASP A 48 -25.78 -10.27 5.45
N LYS A 49 -25.70 -9.33 6.40
CA LYS A 49 -25.98 -9.58 7.83
C LYS A 49 -27.43 -9.94 8.15
N LYS A 50 -28.37 -9.79 7.19
CA LYS A 50 -29.81 -10.07 7.38
C LYS A 50 -30.25 -11.31 6.60
N THR A 51 -29.68 -11.56 5.43
CA THR A 51 -30.16 -12.58 4.48
C THR A 51 -29.19 -13.75 4.27
N THR A 52 -27.89 -13.59 4.54
CA THR A 52 -26.97 -14.73 4.56
C THR A 52 -27.20 -15.54 5.84
N ASP A 53 -27.14 -16.87 5.74
CA ASP A 53 -27.17 -17.77 6.90
C ASP A 53 -26.16 -17.32 7.97
N ASP A 54 -26.64 -17.15 9.21
CA ASP A 54 -25.84 -16.65 10.34
C ASP A 54 -24.54 -17.44 10.52
N THR A 55 -24.59 -18.77 10.35
CA THR A 55 -23.40 -19.61 10.50
C THR A 55 -22.37 -19.30 9.42
N THR A 56 -22.80 -19.10 8.17
CA THR A 56 -21.93 -18.68 7.06
C THR A 56 -21.30 -17.31 7.35
N PHE A 57 -22.12 -16.32 7.72
CA PHE A 57 -21.65 -14.96 8.01
C PHE A 57 -20.63 -14.92 9.15
N TYR A 58 -20.92 -15.58 10.28
CA TYR A 58 -20.02 -15.60 11.43
C TYR A 58 -18.76 -16.45 11.20
N ARG A 59 -18.82 -17.51 10.38
CA ARG A 59 -17.62 -18.27 9.98
C ARG A 59 -16.66 -17.40 9.18
N ALA A 60 -17.18 -16.60 8.25
CA ALA A 60 -16.36 -15.67 7.48
C ALA A 60 -15.72 -14.60 8.38
N LEU A 61 -16.50 -13.99 9.29
CA LEU A 61 -15.96 -13.01 10.25
C LEU A 61 -14.87 -13.59 11.15
N PHE A 62 -15.05 -14.83 11.60
CA PHE A 62 -14.05 -15.56 12.37
C PHE A 62 -12.79 -15.80 11.52
N ALA A 63 -12.96 -16.25 10.28
CA ALA A 63 -11.87 -16.58 9.38
C ALA A 63 -11.02 -15.35 8.98
N ASP A 64 -11.67 -14.20 8.77
CA ASP A 64 -11.00 -12.92 8.51
C ASP A 64 -10.18 -12.46 9.71
N SER A 65 -10.67 -12.67 10.92
CA SER A 65 -10.00 -12.21 12.15
C SER A 65 -8.76 -13.05 12.51
N ILE A 66 -8.53 -14.17 11.81
CA ILE A 66 -7.53 -15.17 12.19
C ILE A 66 -6.74 -15.58 10.95
N VAL A 67 -5.63 -14.88 10.69
CA VAL A 67 -4.68 -15.19 9.62
C VAL A 67 -3.27 -15.17 10.16
N ASN A 68 -2.57 -16.31 10.11
CA ASN A 68 -1.15 -16.38 10.47
C ASN A 68 -0.29 -16.36 9.20
N TYR A 69 0.37 -15.24 8.96
CA TYR A 69 1.19 -15.03 7.78
C TYR A 69 2.58 -15.67 7.88
N SER A 70 3.15 -15.77 9.08
CA SER A 70 4.50 -16.28 9.34
C SER A 70 4.58 -17.82 9.27
N ARG A 71 4.15 -18.42 8.16
CA ARG A 71 4.19 -19.88 7.92
C ARG A 71 4.31 -20.16 6.42
N PRO A 72 4.75 -21.34 5.98
CA PRO A 72 4.93 -21.60 4.55
C PRO A 72 3.63 -21.88 3.79
N ASN A 73 2.58 -22.36 4.44
CA ASN A 73 1.52 -23.13 3.79
C ASN A 73 0.09 -22.63 4.09
N ASN A 74 -0.16 -21.33 4.03
CA ASN A 74 -1.54 -20.86 3.92
C ASN A 74 -2.16 -21.41 2.62
N ALA A 75 -3.39 -21.90 2.67
CA ALA A 75 -4.18 -22.13 1.47
C ALA A 75 -4.67 -20.76 0.94
N TYR A 76 -4.72 -20.58 -0.38
CA TYR A 76 -5.35 -19.38 -0.93
C TYR A 76 -6.86 -19.40 -0.69
N GLN A 77 -7.44 -18.23 -0.50
CA GLN A 77 -8.88 -18.04 -0.45
C GLN A 77 -9.41 -17.89 -1.88
N PRO A 78 -10.27 -18.80 -2.38
CA PRO A 78 -10.68 -18.78 -3.79
C PRO A 78 -11.51 -17.55 -4.18
N ASP A 79 -12.40 -17.11 -3.29
CA ASP A 79 -13.27 -15.96 -3.52
C ASP A 79 -12.82 -14.77 -2.67
N MET A 80 -12.29 -13.75 -3.34
CA MET A 80 -11.90 -12.47 -2.74
C MET A 80 -12.88 -11.35 -3.07
N GLY A 81 -14.00 -11.69 -3.70
CA GLY A 81 -15.06 -10.79 -4.13
C GLY A 81 -14.51 -9.60 -4.92
N ASP A 82 -14.79 -8.40 -4.46
CA ASP A 82 -14.40 -7.18 -5.18
C ASP A 82 -12.96 -6.73 -4.93
N PHE A 83 -12.16 -7.43 -4.10
CA PHE A 83 -10.73 -7.11 -3.89
C PHE A 83 -9.85 -7.56 -5.06
N THR A 84 -10.08 -8.78 -5.55
CA THR A 84 -9.42 -9.30 -6.76
C THR A 84 -10.20 -10.50 -7.30
N THR A 85 -10.16 -10.67 -8.62
CA THR A 85 -10.79 -11.80 -9.31
C THR A 85 -9.80 -12.87 -9.77
N ALA A 86 -8.49 -12.61 -9.66
CA ALA A 86 -7.44 -13.40 -10.30
C ALA A 86 -6.71 -14.36 -9.35
N GLN A 87 -7.37 -14.84 -8.29
CA GLN A 87 -6.74 -15.68 -7.25
C GLN A 87 -6.08 -16.94 -7.81
N ALA A 88 -6.76 -17.63 -8.72
CA ALA A 88 -6.26 -18.88 -9.29
C ALA A 88 -5.04 -18.63 -10.20
N GLU A 89 -5.12 -17.58 -11.02
CA GLU A 89 -4.06 -17.14 -11.92
C GLU A 89 -2.82 -16.70 -11.15
N LEU A 90 -2.99 -15.84 -10.14
CA LEU A 90 -1.91 -15.40 -9.24
C LEU A 90 -1.30 -16.56 -8.46
N ASN A 91 -2.11 -17.53 -8.01
CA ASN A 91 -1.59 -18.74 -7.38
C ASN A 91 -0.79 -19.60 -8.37
N ALA A 92 -1.19 -19.69 -9.65
CA ALA A 92 -0.53 -20.51 -10.65
C ALA A 92 0.74 -19.85 -11.24
N GLU A 93 0.87 -18.54 -11.12
CA GLU A 93 1.89 -17.74 -11.81
C GLU A 93 3.34 -18.12 -11.46
N THR A 94 4.24 -18.01 -12.44
CA THR A 94 5.67 -18.30 -12.24
C THR A 94 6.27 -17.23 -11.34
N THR A 95 6.91 -17.67 -10.26
CA THR A 95 7.51 -16.77 -9.30
C THR A 95 8.93 -16.37 -9.68
N ILE A 96 9.36 -15.21 -9.18
CA ILE A 96 10.69 -14.64 -9.40
C ILE A 96 11.49 -14.53 -8.09
N HIS A 97 12.80 -14.33 -8.27
CA HIS A 97 13.73 -13.89 -7.25
C HIS A 97 14.09 -12.43 -7.50
N LYS A 98 14.09 -11.59 -6.45
CA LYS A 98 14.45 -10.17 -6.57
C LYS A 98 15.28 -9.74 -5.38
N THR A 99 16.37 -9.01 -5.63
CA THR A 99 17.12 -8.30 -4.60
C THR A 99 16.93 -6.80 -4.80
N LEU A 100 16.52 -6.09 -3.75
CA LEU A 100 16.23 -4.67 -3.75
C LEU A 100 16.97 -3.99 -2.60
N THR A 101 17.59 -2.84 -2.89
CA THR A 101 18.30 -2.01 -1.91
C THR A 101 17.54 -0.71 -1.73
N TYR A 102 17.35 -0.33 -0.47
CA TYR A 102 16.54 0.82 -0.10
C TYR A 102 17.34 1.77 0.78
N THR A 103 17.20 3.05 0.52
CA THR A 103 17.70 4.10 1.40
C THR A 103 16.58 4.51 2.36
N PRO A 104 16.76 4.36 3.68
CA PRO A 104 15.76 4.78 4.65
C PRO A 104 15.42 6.26 4.52
N THR A 105 14.15 6.61 4.69
CA THR A 105 13.72 7.99 4.90
C THR A 105 13.66 8.27 6.40
N VAL A 106 13.57 9.55 6.76
CA VAL A 106 13.33 9.94 8.16
C VAL A 106 11.88 9.67 8.58
N TYR A 107 11.02 9.31 7.63
CA TYR A 107 9.60 9.08 7.82
C TYR A 107 9.33 7.56 7.87
N GLY A 108 8.63 7.15 8.92
CA GLY A 108 8.30 5.76 9.20
C GLY A 108 7.21 5.17 8.29
N GLU A 109 7.39 5.21 6.97
CA GLU A 109 6.30 5.03 6.00
C GLU A 109 6.36 3.73 5.19
N CYS A 110 5.20 3.32 4.69
CA CYS A 110 4.99 2.07 3.97
C CYS A 110 5.11 2.37 2.48
N THR A 111 6.12 1.88 1.76
CA THR A 111 6.35 2.21 0.35
C THR A 111 6.40 0.98 -0.55
N SER A 112 5.85 1.09 -1.77
CA SER A 112 5.74 -0.02 -2.73
C SER A 112 7.11 -0.56 -3.15
N THR A 113 7.21 -1.89 -3.17
CA THR A 113 8.38 -2.60 -3.70
C THR A 113 8.21 -2.99 -5.17
N GLY A 114 7.02 -2.83 -5.77
CA GLY A 114 6.71 -3.38 -7.10
C GLY A 114 6.72 -4.91 -7.14
N LEU A 115 6.47 -5.56 -5.99
CA LEU A 115 6.42 -7.00 -5.85
C LEU A 115 5.10 -7.40 -5.21
N TYR A 116 4.63 -8.60 -5.53
CA TYR A 116 3.38 -9.16 -5.02
C TYR A 116 3.65 -10.51 -4.36
N ALA A 117 3.04 -10.75 -3.21
CA ALA A 117 3.04 -12.05 -2.56
C ALA A 117 1.95 -12.92 -3.19
N PRO A 118 2.29 -13.98 -3.95
CA PRO A 118 1.27 -14.84 -4.54
C PRO A 118 0.42 -15.51 -3.45
N PRO A 119 -0.90 -15.58 -3.64
CA PRO A 119 -1.79 -16.21 -2.67
C PRO A 119 -1.47 -17.71 -2.59
N GLY A 120 -1.50 -18.28 -1.40
CA GLY A 120 -1.33 -19.72 -1.17
C GLY A 120 0.07 -20.28 -1.41
N LYS A 121 1.08 -19.43 -1.69
CA LYS A 121 2.46 -19.82 -1.93
C LYS A 121 3.37 -19.35 -0.80
N THR A 122 4.44 -20.12 -0.55
CA THR A 122 5.51 -19.72 0.37
C THR A 122 6.40 -18.67 -0.28
N ILE A 123 6.60 -17.54 0.38
CA ILE A 123 7.63 -16.56 0.05
C ILE A 123 8.71 -16.54 1.12
N THR A 124 9.94 -16.20 0.73
CA THR A 124 11.01 -15.92 1.69
C THR A 124 11.57 -14.53 1.50
N VAL A 125 11.84 -13.85 2.62
CA VAL A 125 12.45 -12.54 2.64
C VAL A 125 13.66 -12.59 3.54
N ARG A 126 14.83 -12.26 2.99
CA ARG A 126 16.08 -12.21 3.73
C ARG A 126 16.65 -10.81 3.72
N ARG A 127 17.02 -10.30 4.89
CA ARG A 127 17.81 -9.08 4.99
C ARG A 127 19.29 -9.42 4.88
N THR A 128 19.97 -8.86 3.89
CA THR A 128 21.35 -9.26 3.53
C THR A 128 22.41 -8.22 3.87
N ASP A 129 22.01 -7.00 4.25
CA ASP A 129 22.92 -5.98 4.76
C ASP A 129 23.25 -6.15 6.26
N GLY A 130 24.25 -5.40 6.74
CA GLY A 130 24.60 -5.25 8.15
C GLY A 130 24.29 -3.86 8.72
N GLY A 131 23.37 -3.12 8.10
CA GLY A 131 22.99 -1.76 8.48
C GLY A 131 22.15 -1.72 9.76
N GLY A 132 22.16 -0.58 10.45
CA GLY A 132 21.37 -0.36 11.67
C GLY A 132 19.94 0.12 11.45
N ALA A 133 19.53 0.36 10.19
CA ALA A 133 18.18 0.81 9.87
C ALA A 133 17.14 -0.24 10.27
N GLU A 134 15.99 0.17 10.77
CA GLU A 134 14.87 -0.75 10.98
C GLU A 134 14.22 -1.05 9.62
N ALA A 135 14.18 -2.32 9.23
CA ALA A 135 13.51 -2.77 8.01
C ALA A 135 12.27 -3.57 8.41
N LYS A 136 11.12 -3.25 7.82
CA LYS A 136 9.85 -3.92 8.09
C LYS A 136 9.13 -4.25 6.79
N LEU A 137 8.19 -5.18 6.88
CA LEU A 137 7.39 -5.66 5.76
C LEU A 137 5.92 -5.77 6.16
N ARG A 138 5.02 -5.49 5.21
CA ARG A 138 3.58 -5.67 5.32
C ARG A 138 3.02 -6.13 3.96
N PHE A 139 1.94 -6.90 3.98
CA PHE A 139 1.11 -7.16 2.79
C PHE A 139 -0.03 -6.16 2.71
N ASN A 140 -0.26 -5.60 1.52
CA ASN A 140 -1.29 -4.62 1.17
C ASN A 140 -1.23 -3.30 1.95
N TYR A 141 -1.72 -2.23 1.32
CA TYR A 141 -1.74 -0.86 1.86
C TYR A 141 -3.08 -0.46 2.47
N LEU A 142 -4.12 -1.23 2.16
CA LEU A 142 -5.50 -0.88 2.41
C LEU A 142 -5.82 -0.67 3.90
N ARG A 143 -6.63 0.35 4.15
CA ARG A 143 -7.32 0.51 5.44
C ARG A 143 -8.44 -0.53 5.52
N GLU A 144 -9.07 -0.66 6.69
CA GLU A 144 -10.20 -1.57 6.89
C GLU A 144 -11.46 -0.99 6.20
N SER A 145 -11.49 -0.99 4.86
CA SER A 145 -12.52 -0.37 4.03
C SER A 145 -13.74 -1.28 3.76
N THR A 146 -13.69 -2.54 4.19
CA THR A 146 -14.76 -3.52 3.99
C THR A 146 -16.07 -3.07 4.65
N ARG A 147 -17.14 -2.91 3.86
CA ARG A 147 -18.44 -2.38 4.32
C ARG A 147 -19.38 -3.47 4.83
N LEU A 148 -18.87 -4.43 5.62
CA LEU A 148 -19.59 -5.63 6.04
C LEU A 148 -20.90 -5.40 6.81
N TRP A 149 -21.11 -4.21 7.36
CA TRP A 149 -22.32 -3.84 8.10
C TRP A 149 -23.38 -3.15 7.25
N ASN A 150 -23.06 -2.77 6.01
CA ASN A 150 -24.04 -2.28 5.05
C ASN A 150 -24.82 -3.47 4.44
N ASP A 151 -26.03 -3.21 3.95
CA ASP A 151 -26.88 -4.26 3.38
C ASP A 151 -26.23 -4.81 2.09
N GLY A 152 -25.92 -6.11 2.07
CA GLY A 152 -25.30 -6.80 0.94
C GLY A 152 -23.84 -6.44 0.63
N GLN A 153 -23.12 -5.80 1.57
CA GLN A 153 -21.76 -5.27 1.30
C GLN A 153 -20.65 -5.92 2.15
N TYR A 154 -20.88 -7.12 2.69
CA TYR A 154 -19.73 -7.96 3.06
C TYR A 154 -19.22 -8.61 1.78
N SER A 155 -18.38 -7.89 1.03
CA SER A 155 -17.99 -8.24 -0.35
C SER A 155 -16.51 -8.62 -0.53
N ARG A 156 -15.71 -8.54 0.53
CA ARG A 156 -14.27 -8.83 0.55
C ARG A 156 -13.83 -9.16 1.98
N PRO A 157 -12.64 -9.77 2.18
CA PRO A 157 -12.09 -9.95 3.52
C PRO A 157 -12.00 -8.64 4.28
N ARG A 158 -12.27 -8.68 5.58
CA ARG A 158 -12.22 -7.51 6.46
C ARG A 158 -10.81 -6.94 6.62
N TYR A 159 -9.81 -7.80 6.76
CA TYR A 159 -8.44 -7.40 7.06
C TYR A 159 -7.51 -7.77 5.90
N LEU A 160 -7.60 -7.01 4.81
CA LEU A 160 -6.77 -7.23 3.62
C LEU A 160 -5.29 -6.99 3.88
N SER A 161 -4.98 -6.01 4.73
CA SER A 161 -3.60 -5.76 5.10
C SER A 161 -3.12 -6.53 6.32
N SER A 162 -1.91 -7.06 6.21
CA SER A 162 -1.27 -7.79 7.30
C SER A 162 -0.83 -6.86 8.43
N PRO A 163 -0.54 -7.43 9.62
CA PRO A 163 0.34 -6.80 10.58
C PRO A 163 1.73 -6.53 9.97
N VAL A 164 2.44 -5.56 10.55
CA VAL A 164 3.81 -5.24 10.16
C VAL A 164 4.79 -6.20 10.84
N VAL A 165 5.74 -6.73 10.08
CA VAL A 165 6.81 -7.62 10.57
C VAL A 165 8.15 -6.92 10.49
N THR A 166 8.95 -6.99 11.56
CA THR A 166 10.32 -6.44 11.57
C THR A 166 11.32 -7.48 11.06
N LEU A 167 12.19 -7.04 10.15
CA LEU A 167 13.22 -7.85 9.49
C LEU A 167 14.60 -7.52 10.07
N GLU A 168 15.10 -8.41 10.91
CA GLU A 168 16.44 -8.31 11.50
C GLU A 168 17.53 -8.60 10.46
N ALA A 169 18.67 -7.90 10.60
CA ALA A 169 19.83 -8.09 9.73
C ALA A 169 20.33 -9.54 9.73
N GLY A 170 20.59 -10.10 8.55
CA GLY A 170 21.08 -11.46 8.36
C GLY A 170 20.05 -12.57 8.55
N LYS A 171 18.80 -12.26 8.94
CA LYS A 171 17.74 -13.25 9.12
C LYS A 171 16.94 -13.48 7.85
N THR A 172 16.42 -14.70 7.73
CA THR A 172 15.45 -15.08 6.70
C THR A 172 14.10 -15.31 7.38
N TYR A 173 13.06 -14.77 6.79
CA TYR A 173 11.68 -14.92 7.21
C TYR A 173 10.91 -15.67 6.14
N THR A 174 10.01 -16.55 6.58
CA THR A 174 9.13 -17.33 5.71
C THR A 174 7.71 -16.88 5.93
N PHE A 175 7.02 -16.54 4.84
CA PHE A 175 5.64 -16.11 4.88
C PHE A 175 4.79 -16.83 3.84
N SER A 176 3.47 -16.78 4.03
CA SER A 176 2.47 -17.07 3.01
C SER A 176 1.21 -16.29 3.36
N THR A 177 0.36 -16.03 2.38
CA THR A 177 -0.88 -15.26 2.55
C THR A 177 -2.05 -15.99 1.90
N PRO A 178 -3.23 -16.08 2.52
CA PRO A 178 -4.42 -16.60 1.85
C PRO A 178 -4.97 -15.63 0.79
N TYR A 179 -4.67 -14.34 0.93
CA TYR A 179 -5.25 -13.27 0.12
C TYR A 179 -4.39 -12.90 -1.08
N GLY A 180 -3.09 -13.20 -1.02
CA GLY A 180 -2.13 -12.51 -1.86
C GLY A 180 -1.97 -11.06 -1.39
N GLY A 181 -1.18 -10.28 -2.14
CA GLY A 181 -1.16 -8.83 -1.95
C GLY A 181 0.17 -8.19 -2.29
N ASP A 182 0.13 -6.88 -2.48
CA ASP A 182 1.32 -6.07 -2.71
C ASP A 182 2.24 -6.08 -1.50
N LEU A 183 3.54 -6.10 -1.78
CA LEU A 183 4.57 -6.04 -0.76
C LEU A 183 4.93 -4.60 -0.45
N CYS A 184 4.68 -4.24 0.80
CA CYS A 184 5.10 -2.98 1.36
C CYS A 184 6.32 -3.12 2.25
N ARG A 185 7.34 -2.31 1.99
CA ARG A 185 8.42 -2.09 2.97
C ARG A 185 8.08 -0.91 3.86
N LEU A 186 8.42 -1.01 5.14
CA LEU A 186 8.48 0.15 6.01
C LEU A 186 9.89 0.28 6.56
N ASP A 187 10.40 1.49 6.61
CA ASP A 187 11.69 1.80 7.21
C ASP A 187 11.51 2.84 8.31
N TRP A 188 12.23 2.68 9.43
CA TRP A 188 12.15 3.61 10.55
C TRP A 188 13.54 3.85 11.13
N GLY A 189 13.89 5.12 11.33
CA GLY A 189 14.90 5.57 12.28
C GLY A 189 16.36 5.16 12.03
N GLY A 190 17.24 6.15 12.10
CA GLY A 190 18.60 5.93 12.61
C GLY A 190 19.74 5.85 11.60
N GLY A 191 19.64 6.52 10.46
CA GLY A 191 20.77 6.85 9.60
C GLY A 191 20.54 6.49 8.14
N CYS A 192 21.07 7.33 7.23
CA CYS A 192 20.98 7.18 5.77
C CYS A 192 21.73 5.95 5.21
N ARG A 193 21.86 4.87 5.98
CA ARG A 193 22.55 3.66 5.54
C ARG A 193 21.54 2.76 4.84
N PRO A 194 21.74 2.46 3.55
CA PRO A 194 20.86 1.57 2.83
C PRO A 194 20.77 0.18 3.48
N PHE A 195 19.62 -0.46 3.34
CA PHE A 195 19.42 -1.88 3.67
C PHE A 195 19.00 -2.66 2.42
N THR A 196 19.27 -3.95 2.41
CA THR A 196 19.04 -4.81 1.24
C THR A 196 18.16 -5.98 1.63
N LEU A 197 17.08 -6.17 0.87
CA LEU A 197 16.16 -7.28 0.99
C LEU A 197 16.23 -8.16 -0.25
N THR A 198 16.33 -9.46 -0.02
CA THR A 198 16.23 -10.50 -1.05
C THR A 198 14.91 -11.23 -0.86
N PHE A 199 14.13 -11.30 -1.94
CA PHE A 199 12.82 -11.92 -2.00
C PHE A 199 12.89 -13.14 -2.92
N ASP A 200 12.35 -14.26 -2.47
CA ASP A 200 12.12 -15.45 -3.28
C ASP A 200 10.64 -15.80 -3.33
N ASN A 201 10.25 -16.42 -4.43
CA ASN A 201 8.89 -16.89 -4.72
C ASN A 201 7.81 -15.78 -4.74
N VAL A 202 8.20 -14.56 -5.11
CA VAL A 202 7.28 -13.42 -5.29
C VAL A 202 6.86 -13.27 -6.76
N LEU A 203 5.86 -12.45 -7.05
CA LEU A 203 5.52 -12.03 -8.41
C LEU A 203 5.97 -10.57 -8.62
N ALA A 204 6.13 -10.16 -9.88
CA ALA A 204 6.26 -8.75 -10.21
C ALA A 204 4.87 -8.08 -10.17
N ASN A 205 4.78 -6.90 -9.58
CA ASN A 205 3.57 -6.07 -9.64
C ASN A 205 3.84 -4.81 -10.49
N PRO A 206 2.90 -4.35 -11.33
CA PRO A 206 3.10 -3.14 -12.10
C PRO A 206 3.34 -1.93 -11.19
N LEU A 207 4.49 -1.29 -11.36
CA LEU A 207 4.90 -0.10 -10.63
C LEU A 207 5.49 0.92 -11.60
N LEU A 208 4.86 2.09 -11.70
CA LEU A 208 5.42 3.22 -12.42
C LEU A 208 6.17 4.12 -11.45
N GLN A 209 7.49 4.24 -11.63
CA GLN A 209 8.35 5.06 -10.77
C GLN A 209 9.32 5.95 -11.56
N GLU A 210 9.37 5.76 -12.88
CA GLU A 210 10.06 6.62 -13.84
C GLU A 210 9.01 7.08 -14.84
N PHE A 211 9.13 8.32 -15.29
CA PHE A 211 8.07 9.00 -16.07
C PHE A 211 8.54 9.40 -17.46
N ASP A 212 9.54 8.71 -18.01
CA ASP A 212 9.90 8.85 -19.41
C ASP A 212 9.01 7.93 -20.29
N PRO A 213 8.88 8.22 -21.61
CA PRO A 213 8.01 7.45 -22.49
C PRO A 213 8.32 5.94 -22.54
N VAL A 214 9.57 5.52 -22.35
CA VAL A 214 9.95 4.10 -22.34
C VAL A 214 9.45 3.42 -21.07
N ALA A 215 9.62 4.08 -19.92
CA ALA A 215 9.10 3.60 -18.65
C ALA A 215 7.57 3.50 -18.65
N ILE A 216 6.87 4.51 -19.18
CA ILE A 216 5.40 4.50 -19.32
C ILE A 216 4.96 3.32 -20.19
N GLN A 217 5.60 3.13 -21.36
CA GLN A 217 5.23 2.03 -22.24
C GLN A 217 5.51 0.66 -21.60
N SER A 218 6.61 0.53 -20.85
CA SER A 218 6.91 -0.70 -20.10
C SER A 218 5.84 -0.97 -19.04
N PHE A 219 5.45 0.05 -18.28
CA PHE A 219 4.40 -0.06 -17.26
C PHE A 219 3.05 -0.46 -17.86
N LEU A 220 2.66 0.11 -19.01
CA LEU A 220 1.45 -0.28 -19.71
C LEU A 220 1.49 -1.74 -20.18
N ASN A 221 2.65 -2.23 -20.62
CA ASN A 221 2.83 -3.65 -20.94
C ASN A 221 2.70 -4.51 -19.68
N ASP A 222 3.33 -4.12 -18.57
CA ASP A 222 3.25 -4.84 -17.30
C ASP A 222 1.80 -4.91 -16.78
N ILE A 223 1.02 -3.83 -16.94
CA ILE A 223 -0.42 -3.82 -16.65
C ILE A 223 -1.17 -4.87 -17.48
N LEU A 224 -0.89 -4.97 -18.78
CA LEU A 224 -1.58 -5.90 -19.68
C LEU A 224 -1.29 -7.36 -19.35
N TRP A 225 -0.06 -7.67 -18.91
CA TRP A 225 0.37 -9.05 -18.66
C TRP A 225 0.21 -9.50 -17.21
N SER A 226 0.15 -8.58 -16.26
CA SER A 226 -0.03 -8.92 -14.85
C SER A 226 -1.46 -9.37 -14.56
N HIS A 227 -1.61 -10.46 -13.81
CA HIS A 227 -2.91 -10.87 -13.26
C HIS A 227 -3.32 -10.05 -12.03
N SER A 228 -2.43 -9.24 -11.45
CA SER A 228 -2.77 -8.40 -10.31
C SER A 228 -3.80 -7.36 -10.72
N ASP A 229 -4.87 -7.24 -9.93
CA ASP A 229 -5.86 -6.17 -10.06
C ASP A 229 -5.37 -4.85 -9.44
N TRP A 230 -4.17 -4.83 -8.84
CA TRP A 230 -3.59 -3.70 -8.13
C TRP A 230 -2.32 -3.20 -8.81
N VAL A 231 -2.18 -1.88 -8.88
CA VAL A 231 -1.08 -1.20 -9.55
C VAL A 231 -0.66 0.02 -8.74
N ASP A 232 0.63 0.33 -8.81
CA ASP A 232 1.21 1.45 -8.07
C ASP A 232 1.81 2.51 -8.99
N ILE A 233 1.65 3.78 -8.62
CA ILE A 233 2.44 4.90 -9.14
C ILE A 233 3.22 5.51 -7.99
N LYS A 234 4.51 5.72 -8.18
CA LYS A 234 5.41 6.26 -7.17
C LYS A 234 6.14 7.50 -7.66
N THR A 235 6.03 8.57 -6.89
CA THR A 235 6.79 9.80 -7.05
C THR A 235 7.72 9.99 -5.84
N PRO A 236 8.63 10.98 -5.85
CA PRO A 236 9.44 11.29 -4.68
C PRO A 236 8.67 11.69 -3.42
N TYR A 237 7.38 11.98 -3.50
CA TYR A 237 6.63 12.64 -2.43
C TYR A 237 5.18 12.11 -2.24
N ALA A 238 4.73 11.20 -3.11
CA ALA A 238 3.45 10.52 -3.02
C ALA A 238 3.48 9.15 -3.71
N GLU A 239 2.63 8.25 -3.23
CA GLU A 239 2.39 6.94 -3.82
C GLU A 239 0.89 6.71 -3.97
N LEU A 240 0.47 6.34 -5.18
CA LEU A 240 -0.89 5.98 -5.52
C LEU A 240 -0.98 4.45 -5.63
N HIS A 241 -1.81 3.85 -4.79
CA HIS A 241 -2.15 2.43 -4.79
C HIS A 241 -3.58 2.31 -5.35
N SER A 242 -3.70 1.78 -6.56
CA SER A 242 -4.97 1.82 -7.29
C SER A 242 -5.38 0.44 -7.77
N LEU A 243 -6.68 0.20 -7.82
CA LEU A 243 -7.22 -0.81 -8.74
C LEU A 243 -6.79 -0.46 -10.16
N LYS A 244 -6.33 -1.47 -10.89
CA LYS A 244 -5.95 -1.38 -12.31
C LYS A 244 -7.06 -0.76 -13.14
N SER A 245 -8.30 -1.22 -12.93
CA SER A 245 -9.47 -0.71 -13.65
C SER A 245 -9.72 0.78 -13.39
N TYR A 246 -9.43 1.27 -12.19
CA TYR A 246 -9.60 2.68 -11.84
C TYR A 246 -8.48 3.54 -12.42
N LEU A 247 -7.24 3.04 -12.39
CA LEU A 247 -6.13 3.76 -13.01
C LEU A 247 -6.30 3.87 -14.53
N LEU A 248 -6.68 2.77 -15.19
CA LEU A 248 -6.95 2.77 -16.64
C LEU A 248 -8.11 3.71 -17.00
N LYS A 249 -9.15 3.75 -16.16
CA LYS A 249 -10.25 4.72 -16.32
C LYS A 249 -9.77 6.16 -16.11
N ALA A 250 -8.84 6.39 -15.20
CA ALA A 250 -8.27 7.72 -15.01
C ALA A 250 -7.49 8.19 -16.25
N PHE A 251 -6.74 7.29 -16.89
CA PHE A 251 -6.06 7.58 -18.16
C PHE A 251 -7.06 7.86 -19.30
N ASP A 252 -8.12 7.04 -19.42
CA ASP A 252 -9.19 7.26 -20.42
C ASP A 252 -9.93 8.59 -20.21
N LEU A 253 -10.11 9.02 -18.96
CA LEU A 253 -10.70 10.34 -18.67
C LEU A 253 -9.76 11.50 -19.02
N GLN A 254 -8.45 11.27 -19.05
CA GLN A 254 -7.46 12.28 -19.45
C GLN A 254 -7.53 12.59 -20.96
N ASP A 255 -7.88 11.59 -21.80
CA ASP A 255 -8.15 11.74 -23.25
C ASP A 255 -9.39 12.62 -23.53
N GLY A 256 -10.22 12.87 -22.51
CA GLY A 256 -11.33 13.82 -22.58
C GLY A 256 -12.50 13.33 -23.45
N LYS A 257 -12.54 13.72 -24.74
CA LYS A 257 -13.68 13.45 -25.65
C LYS A 257 -13.29 12.68 -26.91
N GLU A 258 -12.04 12.29 -27.09
CA GLU A 258 -11.62 11.66 -28.34
C GLU A 258 -12.17 10.24 -28.48
N GLY A 259 -12.47 9.58 -27.35
CA GLY A 259 -13.22 8.31 -27.33
C GLY A 259 -12.44 7.16 -27.95
N ASN A 260 -11.11 7.28 -27.99
CA ASN A 260 -10.18 6.32 -28.57
C ASN A 260 -9.57 5.38 -27.51
N GLY A 261 -9.87 5.60 -26.22
CA GLY A 261 -9.22 4.95 -25.09
C GLY A 261 -8.21 5.91 -24.46
N TYR A 262 -7.03 5.39 -24.12
CA TYR A 262 -5.89 6.20 -23.70
C TYR A 262 -4.67 5.85 -24.56
N THR A 263 -3.83 6.84 -24.82
CA THR A 263 -2.52 6.72 -25.47
C THR A 263 -1.39 6.84 -24.43
N PRO A 264 -0.15 6.45 -24.74
CA PRO A 264 1.00 6.76 -23.89
C PRO A 264 1.15 8.26 -23.60
N GLU A 265 0.75 9.13 -24.55
CA GLU A 265 0.72 10.58 -24.39
C GLU A 265 -0.32 11.02 -23.34
N ASP A 266 -1.50 10.39 -23.29
CA ASP A 266 -2.51 10.67 -22.26
C ASP A 266 -2.04 10.22 -20.88
N VAL A 267 -1.33 9.09 -20.82
CA VAL A 267 -0.72 8.60 -19.57
C VAL A 267 0.34 9.60 -19.10
N GLN A 268 1.18 10.12 -20.00
CA GLN A 268 2.13 11.18 -19.66
C GLN A 268 1.41 12.44 -19.17
N ALA A 269 0.36 12.88 -19.84
CA ALA A 269 -0.42 14.05 -19.44
C ALA A 269 -1.06 13.86 -18.05
N TYR A 270 -1.60 12.66 -17.77
CA TYR A 270 -2.13 12.32 -16.45
C TYR A 270 -1.04 12.38 -15.37
N ILE A 271 0.15 11.86 -15.65
CA ILE A 271 1.29 11.90 -14.72
C ILE A 271 1.74 13.34 -14.49
N ASP A 272 1.81 14.14 -15.53
CA ASP A 272 2.17 15.56 -15.46
C ASP A 272 1.16 16.33 -14.62
N ASP A 273 -0.14 16.05 -14.77
CA ASP A 273 -1.20 16.65 -13.96
C ASP A 273 -1.18 16.13 -12.52
N LEU A 274 -0.95 14.84 -12.30
CA LEU A 274 -0.80 14.24 -10.97
C LEU A 274 0.35 14.91 -10.21
N ASN A 275 1.50 15.03 -10.85
CA ASN A 275 2.69 15.69 -10.30
C ASN A 275 2.44 17.20 -10.13
N GLY A 276 1.91 17.87 -11.14
CA GLY A 276 1.78 19.32 -11.21
C GLY A 276 0.65 19.90 -10.36
N TYR A 277 -0.53 19.28 -10.35
CA TYR A 277 -1.72 19.84 -9.71
C TYR A 277 -2.07 19.14 -8.40
N LEU A 278 -1.98 17.81 -8.33
CA LEU A 278 -2.39 17.10 -7.13
C LEU A 278 -1.30 17.06 -6.07
N VAL A 279 -0.04 16.90 -6.47
CA VAL A 279 1.01 16.57 -5.49
C VAL A 279 2.10 17.63 -5.35
N ALA A 280 3.07 17.75 -6.27
CA ALA A 280 4.14 18.75 -6.12
C ALA A 280 3.60 20.17 -6.13
N GLY A 281 2.53 20.45 -6.88
CA GLY A 281 1.87 21.75 -6.88
C GLY A 281 1.36 22.16 -5.50
N ASN A 282 0.65 21.26 -4.80
CA ASN A 282 0.17 21.51 -3.45
C ASN A 282 1.34 21.73 -2.46
N TYR A 283 2.40 20.94 -2.54
CA TYR A 283 3.58 21.15 -1.71
C TYR A 283 4.31 22.46 -2.01
N GLN A 284 4.40 22.86 -3.27
CA GLN A 284 4.98 24.14 -3.67
C GLN A 284 4.15 25.32 -3.19
N TYR A 285 2.81 25.22 -3.30
CA TYR A 285 1.89 26.23 -2.79
C TYR A 285 2.05 26.42 -1.27
N ALA A 286 2.27 25.33 -0.53
CA ALA A 286 2.55 25.34 0.90
C ALA A 286 3.98 25.82 1.26
N GLY A 287 4.85 26.08 0.27
CA GLY A 287 6.22 26.57 0.50
C GLY A 287 7.24 25.49 0.88
N PHE A 288 6.95 24.21 0.65
CA PHE A 288 7.90 23.13 0.90
C PHE A 288 9.05 23.10 -0.12
N SER A 289 10.16 22.52 0.31
CA SER A 289 11.40 22.35 -0.43
C SER A 289 11.93 20.92 -0.27
N GLY A 290 12.56 20.40 -1.31
CA GLY A 290 13.13 19.05 -1.30
C GLY A 290 13.35 18.50 -2.70
N GLU A 291 13.94 17.31 -2.76
CA GLU A 291 14.10 16.57 -4.01
C GLU A 291 12.74 16.36 -4.70
N GLY A 292 12.69 16.67 -6.01
CA GLY A 292 11.48 16.57 -6.83
C GLY A 292 10.56 17.80 -6.80
N LEU A 293 10.77 18.77 -5.89
CA LEU A 293 9.99 20.01 -5.86
C LEU A 293 10.69 21.13 -6.63
N GLN A 294 9.90 22.00 -7.27
CA GLN A 294 10.43 23.20 -7.92
C GLN A 294 11.03 24.16 -6.90
N LYS A 295 11.99 24.98 -7.34
CA LYS A 295 12.52 26.06 -6.51
C LYS A 295 11.45 27.12 -6.30
N LEU A 296 11.54 27.85 -5.18
CA LEU A 296 10.70 29.02 -4.95
C LEU A 296 10.79 30.00 -6.12
N ASP A 297 9.64 30.53 -6.50
CA ASP A 297 9.55 31.55 -7.54
C ASP A 297 10.33 32.82 -7.15
N ALA A 298 10.76 33.59 -8.17
CA ALA A 298 11.50 34.82 -7.98
C ALA A 298 10.69 35.87 -7.21
N GLU A 299 9.37 35.94 -7.39
CA GLU A 299 8.49 36.84 -6.66
C GLU A 299 8.45 36.50 -5.17
N VAL A 300 8.27 35.22 -4.84
CA VAL A 300 8.28 34.72 -3.45
C VAL A 300 9.64 34.96 -2.81
N THR A 301 10.72 34.67 -3.53
CA THR A 301 12.08 34.95 -3.07
C THR A 301 12.31 36.46 -2.85
N GLY A 302 11.76 37.30 -3.72
CA GLY A 302 11.76 38.75 -3.60
C GLY A 302 11.04 39.23 -2.34
N PHE A 303 9.83 38.72 -2.09
CA PHE A 303 9.06 38.99 -0.88
C PHE A 303 9.82 38.57 0.39
N CYS A 304 10.43 37.38 0.40
CA CYS A 304 11.23 36.90 1.53
C CYS A 304 12.39 37.82 1.87
N ASN A 305 13.09 38.32 0.85
CA ASN A 305 14.18 39.27 1.03
C ASN A 305 13.69 40.63 1.55
N GLN A 306 12.61 41.16 0.98
CA GLN A 306 12.04 42.46 1.39
C GLN A 306 11.46 42.41 2.81
N SER A 307 10.89 41.27 3.21
CA SER A 307 10.31 41.04 4.53
C SER A 307 11.35 40.70 5.59
N GLY A 308 12.64 40.66 5.24
CA GLY A 308 13.73 40.33 6.16
C GLY A 308 13.75 38.86 6.60
N LEU A 309 13.07 37.96 5.88
CA LEU A 309 12.95 36.54 6.22
C LEU A 309 14.19 35.73 5.80
N SER A 310 15.07 36.30 4.96
CA SER A 310 16.26 35.61 4.45
C SER A 310 17.45 35.58 5.42
N SER A 311 17.39 36.32 6.53
CA SER A 311 18.45 36.37 7.55
C SER A 311 17.86 36.60 8.95
N VAL A 312 17.19 35.57 9.49
CA VAL A 312 16.52 35.63 10.79
C VAL A 312 17.24 34.74 11.80
N ASN A 313 17.45 35.23 13.02
CA ASN A 313 17.88 34.37 14.11
C ASN A 313 16.73 33.47 14.56
N TYR A 314 16.77 32.20 14.17
CA TYR A 314 15.78 31.19 14.51
C TYR A 314 16.44 30.00 15.17
N ALA A 315 15.96 29.65 16.37
CA ALA A 315 16.55 28.61 17.23
C ALA A 315 18.06 28.78 17.46
N GLY A 316 18.54 30.03 17.61
CA GLY A 316 19.94 30.33 17.92
C GLY A 316 20.89 30.27 16.73
N SER A 317 20.39 30.22 15.49
CA SER A 317 21.19 30.28 14.27
C SER A 317 20.56 31.24 13.27
N VAL A 318 21.38 31.97 12.51
CA VAL A 318 20.88 32.80 11.40
C VAL A 318 20.48 31.88 10.25
N ARG A 319 19.22 31.95 9.84
CA ARG A 319 18.61 31.08 8.84
C ARG A 319 17.82 31.91 7.81
N ASN A 320 17.71 31.38 6.60
CA ASN A 320 16.76 31.86 5.62
C ASN A 320 15.45 31.10 5.81
N LEU A 321 14.45 31.73 6.44
CA LEU A 321 13.21 31.04 6.80
C LEU A 321 12.42 30.54 5.59
N CYS A 322 12.68 31.07 4.39
CA CYS A 322 11.99 30.64 3.17
C CYS A 322 12.67 29.45 2.47
N THR A 323 13.95 29.19 2.71
CA THR A 323 14.70 28.14 1.99
C THR A 323 15.45 27.18 2.89
N ASP A 324 15.40 27.37 4.21
CA ASP A 324 16.03 26.46 5.16
C ASP A 324 15.34 25.09 5.10
N ALA A 325 16.10 24.07 4.71
CA ALA A 325 15.62 22.71 4.56
C ALA A 325 15.20 22.06 5.89
N ALA A 326 15.64 22.56 7.04
CA ALA A 326 15.17 22.08 8.34
C ALA A 326 13.80 22.66 8.71
N ILE A 327 13.39 23.76 8.08
CA ILE A 327 12.10 24.44 8.32
C ILE A 327 11.08 24.02 7.27
N ASN A 328 11.50 24.02 6.01
CA ASN A 328 10.62 23.79 4.86
C ASN A 328 10.87 22.43 4.19
N ALA A 329 11.45 21.45 4.89
CA ALA A 329 11.56 20.10 4.34
C ALA A 329 10.17 19.58 3.96
N LYS A 330 10.07 18.95 2.78
CA LYS A 330 8.87 18.21 2.40
C LYS A 330 8.42 17.26 3.52
N PRO A 331 7.11 17.07 3.70
CA PRO A 331 6.58 16.12 4.67
C PRO A 331 6.85 14.67 4.23
N LYS A 332 6.33 13.72 5.00
CA LYS A 332 6.27 12.30 4.64
C LYS A 332 5.55 12.09 3.29
N ILE A 333 5.82 10.97 2.63
CA ILE A 333 5.13 10.56 1.41
C ILE A 333 3.63 10.52 1.67
N GLN A 334 2.86 11.16 0.80
CA GLN A 334 1.41 11.06 0.83
C GLN A 334 0.95 9.81 0.10
N HIS A 335 0.29 8.91 0.81
CA HIS A 335 -0.31 7.72 0.19
C HIS A 335 -1.74 8.01 -0.26
N VAL A 336 -2.13 7.40 -1.36
CA VAL A 336 -3.47 7.48 -1.93
C VAL A 336 -3.94 6.07 -2.24
N ASN A 337 -5.11 5.70 -1.73
CA ASN A 337 -5.78 4.46 -2.13
C ASN A 337 -6.92 4.79 -3.08
N SER A 338 -6.99 4.11 -4.23
CA SER A 338 -8.12 4.15 -5.16
C SER A 338 -8.68 2.75 -5.32
N ASP A 339 -9.79 2.50 -4.64
CA ASP A 339 -10.39 1.18 -4.45
C ASP A 339 -11.91 1.29 -4.64
N VAL A 340 -12.66 0.19 -4.67
CA VAL A 340 -14.14 0.26 -4.70
C VAL A 340 -14.73 0.82 -3.40
N HIS A 341 -13.97 0.82 -2.30
CA HIS A 341 -14.40 1.31 -1.00
C HIS A 341 -13.32 2.18 -0.35
N ALA A 342 -13.69 3.40 0.04
CA ALA A 342 -12.92 4.20 0.97
C ALA A 342 -13.10 3.70 2.42
N LEU A 343 -12.26 4.12 3.39
CA LEU A 343 -12.54 3.84 4.80
C LEU A 343 -13.88 4.47 5.25
N CYS A 344 -14.15 5.70 4.81
CA CYS A 344 -15.33 6.46 5.18
C CYS A 344 -15.89 7.22 3.97
N GLY A 345 -17.21 7.36 3.87
CA GLY A 345 -17.84 7.98 2.69
C GLY A 345 -17.34 7.37 1.37
N ASP A 346 -17.19 8.22 0.37
CA ASP A 346 -16.60 7.90 -0.94
C ASP A 346 -15.18 8.48 -1.08
N LEU A 347 -14.81 9.40 -0.19
CA LEU A 347 -13.49 10.00 -0.10
C LEU A 347 -13.20 10.23 1.38
N CYS A 348 -12.07 9.71 1.86
CA CYS A 348 -11.75 9.67 3.29
C CYS A 348 -10.34 10.18 3.56
N SER A 349 -10.25 11.30 4.28
CA SER A 349 -8.98 11.85 4.76
C SER A 349 -8.07 10.85 5.46
N GLY A 350 -6.78 11.12 5.36
CA GLY A 350 -5.72 10.38 6.03
C GLY A 350 -4.45 10.31 5.21
N ASN A 351 -3.55 9.44 5.68
CA ASN A 351 -2.41 9.00 4.89
C ASN A 351 -2.27 7.48 5.09
N PRO A 352 -2.86 6.66 4.20
CA PRO A 352 -3.46 7.08 2.92
C PRO A 352 -4.78 7.85 3.08
N PHE A 353 -5.05 8.78 2.16
CA PHE A 353 -6.45 9.15 1.88
C PHE A 353 -7.03 8.09 0.94
N ASP A 354 -8.29 7.73 1.13
CA ASP A 354 -8.93 6.69 0.32
C ASP A 354 -10.02 7.29 -0.55
N SER A 355 -10.07 6.88 -1.82
CA SER A 355 -11.11 7.20 -2.78
C SER A 355 -11.83 5.92 -3.21
N SER A 356 -13.16 5.97 -3.25
CA SER A 356 -14.00 4.93 -3.85
C SER A 356 -14.16 5.09 -5.37
N ALA A 357 -13.30 5.89 -6.00
CA ALA A 357 -13.34 6.26 -7.41
C ALA A 357 -11.92 6.40 -7.99
N PRO A 358 -11.78 6.45 -9.33
CA PRO A 358 -10.52 6.83 -9.96
C PRO A 358 -10.01 8.18 -9.45
N ILE A 359 -8.70 8.28 -9.23
CA ILE A 359 -8.06 9.54 -8.87
C ILE A 359 -8.04 10.47 -10.08
N GLN A 360 -8.49 11.71 -9.89
CA GLN A 360 -8.47 12.74 -10.90
C GLN A 360 -7.59 13.90 -10.41
N PRO A 361 -6.42 14.17 -11.01
CA PRO A 361 -5.48 15.18 -10.50
C PRO A 361 -6.05 16.60 -10.37
N LEU A 362 -7.01 16.96 -11.23
CA LEU A 362 -7.69 18.25 -11.22
C LEU A 362 -8.98 18.25 -10.37
N GLY A 363 -9.31 17.12 -9.74
CA GLY A 363 -10.51 16.94 -8.95
C GLY A 363 -10.47 17.75 -7.66
N TRP A 364 -11.59 18.39 -7.32
CA TRP A 364 -11.72 19.13 -6.06
C TRP A 364 -11.55 18.21 -4.84
N GLY A 365 -12.11 17.01 -4.89
CA GLY A 365 -12.07 16.07 -3.77
C GLY A 365 -10.65 15.68 -3.44
N GLU A 366 -9.90 15.20 -4.42
CA GLU A 366 -8.51 14.78 -4.26
C GLU A 366 -7.65 15.92 -3.72
N ASN A 367 -7.77 17.13 -4.29
CA ASN A 367 -7.04 18.30 -3.80
C ASN A 367 -7.47 18.75 -2.39
N HIS A 368 -8.72 18.53 -2.01
CA HIS A 368 -9.21 18.81 -0.65
C HIS A 368 -8.60 17.85 0.39
N GLU A 369 -8.36 16.60 0.01
CA GLU A 369 -7.78 15.56 0.89
C GLU A 369 -6.25 15.53 0.90
N MET A 370 -5.61 16.24 -0.02
CA MET A 370 -4.16 16.46 -0.01
C MET A 370 -3.82 17.46 1.11
N VAL A 371 -3.44 16.94 2.29
CA VAL A 371 -3.13 17.74 3.49
C VAL A 371 -1.77 17.43 4.10
#